data_AF-A0A442TIR5-F1
#
_entry.id   AF-A0A442TIR5-F1
#
_cell.length_a   1.000
_cell.length_b   1.000
_cell.length_c   1.000
_cell.angle_alpha   90.00
_cell.angle_beta   90.00
_cell.angle_gamma   90.00
#
_symmetry.space_group_name_H-M   'P 1'
#
loop_
_entity.id
_entity.type
_entity.pdbx_description
1 polymer ?
#
loop_
_entity_poly.entity_id
_entity_poly.type
_entity_poly.pdbx_seq_one_letter_code
_entity_poly.pdbx_strand_id
1 'polypeptide(L)'
;MRAIYPGHRYELNHLDGNGKSVLQFVQRSPLHVPMEGVTNQEVLRAVIDRVKSLDAEVPWAGNAQIIRHLRMAILLHESRAMERHIEKHDFAVEAVELGEDGHFKLQNMRAAA
;
A
#
# COMPACT_ATOMS: atom_id res chain seq x y z
N MET A 1 4.87 -1.89 19.29
CA MET A 1 5.13 -0.70 18.45
C MET A 1 5.01 0.55 19.30
N ARG A 2 5.85 1.55 19.09
CA ARG A 2 5.73 2.90 19.69
C ARG A 2 5.65 3.95 18.58
N ALA A 3 4.70 4.87 18.65
CA ALA A 3 4.67 6.02 17.73
C ALA A 3 5.76 7.02 18.15
N ILE A 4 6.68 7.34 17.24
CA ILE A 4 7.68 8.40 17.42
C ILE A 4 7.08 9.72 16.93
N TYR A 5 6.41 9.68 15.78
CA TYR A 5 5.66 10.79 15.22
C TYR A 5 4.32 10.24 14.68
N PRO A 6 3.19 10.49 15.37
CA PRO A 6 1.90 9.87 15.05
C PRO A 6 1.52 10.01 13.58
N GLY A 7 1.06 8.91 12.97
CA GLY A 7 0.70 8.88 11.56
C GLY A 7 1.86 8.60 10.60
N HIS A 8 3.12 8.84 11.00
CA HIS A 8 4.23 8.88 10.04
C HIS A 8 5.50 8.14 10.46
N ARG A 9 5.85 8.05 11.75
CA ARG A 9 7.08 7.34 12.17
C ARG A 9 6.82 6.47 13.38
N TYR A 10 7.13 5.19 13.23
CA TYR A 10 6.87 4.15 14.21
C TYR A 10 8.12 3.33 14.49
N GLU A 11 8.30 2.98 15.75
CA GLU A 11 9.31 2.06 16.23
C GLU A 11 8.67 0.68 16.41
N LEU A 12 9.18 -0.31 15.68
CA LEU A 12 8.73 -1.69 15.71
C LEU A 12 9.70 -2.51 16.56
N ASN A 13 9.16 -3.34 17.45
CA ASN A 13 9.98 -4.23 18.26
C ASN A 13 10.37 -5.46 17.41
N HIS A 14 11.61 -5.92 17.54
CA HIS A 14 11.99 -7.24 17.05
C HIS A 14 11.36 -8.33 17.92
N LEU A 15 11.08 -9.50 17.35
CA LEU A 15 10.51 -10.62 18.10
C LEU A 15 11.58 -11.32 18.97
N ASP A 16 12.76 -11.57 18.41
CA ASP A 16 13.81 -12.39 19.04
C ASP A 16 14.98 -11.56 19.63
N GLY A 17 14.71 -10.37 20.17
CA GLY A 17 15.74 -9.55 20.81
C GLY A 17 15.27 -8.19 21.30
N ASN A 18 16.22 -7.37 21.76
CA ASN A 18 15.94 -6.00 22.23
C ASN A 18 16.07 -4.95 21.11
N GLY A 19 16.31 -5.38 19.88
CA GLY A 19 16.46 -4.52 18.72
C GLY A 19 15.13 -3.90 18.29
N LYS A 20 15.23 -2.78 17.57
CA LYS A 20 14.08 -2.07 17.03
C LYS A 20 14.33 -1.62 15.60
N SER A 21 13.27 -1.66 14.80
CA SER A 21 13.27 -1.13 13.42
C SER A 21 12.37 0.09 13.33
N VAL A 22 12.71 1.02 12.45
CA VAL A 22 11.88 2.21 12.20
C VAL A 22 11.10 2.01 10.91
N LEU A 23 9.78 2.18 10.99
CA LEU A 23 8.90 2.32 9.84
C LEU A 23 8.53 3.79 9.68
N GLN A 24 8.85 4.37 8.51
CA GLN A 24 8.58 5.76 8.19
C GLN A 24 7.69 5.85 6.95
N PHE A 25 6.52 6.46 7.12
CA PHE A 25 5.58 6.77 6.05
C PHE A 25 5.85 8.16 5.49
N VAL A 26 5.55 8.31 4.21
CA VAL A 26 5.66 9.59 3.52
C VAL A 26 4.76 10.68 4.15
N GLN A 27 5.26 11.91 4.24
CA GLN A 27 4.50 13.11 4.59
C GLN A 27 4.67 14.13 3.47
N ARG A 28 3.56 14.50 2.82
CA ARG A 28 3.52 15.50 1.74
C ARG A 28 2.61 16.69 2.04
N SER A 29 2.09 16.79 3.26
CA SER A 29 1.26 17.92 3.68
C SER A 29 2.06 19.22 3.61
N PRO A 30 1.52 20.31 3.04
CA PRO A 30 2.16 21.62 3.05
C PRO A 30 2.21 22.24 4.46
N LEU A 31 1.46 21.69 5.42
CA LEU A 31 1.39 22.17 6.80
C LEU A 31 2.51 21.59 7.69
N HIS A 32 3.29 20.64 7.18
CA HIS A 32 4.29 19.92 7.95
C HIS A 32 5.60 19.84 7.18
N VAL A 33 6.71 19.60 7.88
CA VAL A 33 7.99 19.32 7.24
C VAL A 33 7.85 18.05 6.39
N PRO A 34 8.14 18.11 5.08
CA PRO A 34 8.09 16.94 4.22
C PRO A 34 9.01 15.83 4.73
N MET A 35 8.52 14.59 4.66
CA MET A 35 9.32 13.42 5.00
C MET A 35 9.20 12.39 3.88
N GLU A 36 10.34 11.93 3.39
CA GLU A 36 10.41 10.74 2.53
C GLU A 36 10.00 9.51 3.34
N GLY A 37 9.34 8.55 2.71
CA GLY A 37 8.97 7.31 3.36
C GLY A 37 8.13 6.43 2.44
N VAL A 38 7.65 5.33 3.00
CA VAL A 38 6.81 4.37 2.27
C VAL A 38 5.33 4.77 2.29
N THR A 39 4.56 4.22 1.36
CA THR A 39 3.10 4.30 1.40
C THR A 39 2.52 3.11 2.17
N ASN A 40 1.24 3.20 2.56
CA ASN A 40 0.54 2.06 3.14
C ASN A 40 0.56 0.85 2.19
N GLN A 41 0.36 1.09 0.89
CA GLN A 41 0.35 0.05 -0.13
C GLN A 41 1.71 -0.66 -0.23
N GLU A 42 2.82 0.06 -0.10
CA GLU A 42 4.15 -0.54 -0.16
C GLU A 42 4.42 -1.44 1.06
N VAL A 43 4.02 -1.00 2.25
CA VAL A 43 4.07 -1.85 3.45
C VAL A 43 3.21 -3.10 3.27
N LEU A 44 1.99 -2.96 2.74
CA LEU A 44 1.10 -4.10 2.49
C LEU A 44 1.69 -5.07 1.45
N ARG A 45 2.39 -4.59 0.42
CA ARG A 45 3.11 -5.44 -0.55
C ARG A 45 4.21 -6.24 0.13
N ALA A 46 5.02 -5.61 0.98
CA ALA A 46 6.06 -6.29 1.76
C ALA A 46 5.46 -7.35 2.70
N VAL A 47 4.32 -7.08 3.34
CA VAL A 47 3.64 -8.06 4.20
C VAL A 47 3.06 -9.22 3.38
N ILE A 48 2.45 -8.95 2.22
CA ILE A 48 1.97 -10.00 1.30
C ILE A 48 3.13 -10.91 0.88
N ASP A 49 4.26 -10.32 0.48
CA ASP A 49 5.46 -11.08 0.11
C ASP A 49 5.95 -11.96 1.26
N ARG A 50 6.01 -11.41 2.49
CA ARG A 50 6.39 -12.18 3.67
C ARG A 50 5.44 -13.35 3.95
N VAL A 51 4.13 -13.15 3.83
CA VAL A 51 3.14 -14.24 4.03
C VAL A 51 3.30 -15.33 2.97
N LYS A 52 3.56 -14.97 1.71
CA LYS A 52 3.85 -15.96 0.65
C LYS A 52 5.11 -16.77 0.97
N SER A 53 6.17 -16.12 1.42
CA SER A 53 7.42 -16.80 1.81
C SER A 53 7.19 -17.77 2.97
N LEU A 54 6.43 -17.36 3.98
CA LEU A 54 6.04 -18.24 5.09
C LEU A 54 5.17 -19.41 4.65
N ASP A 55 4.24 -19.19 3.71
CA ASP A 55 3.38 -20.25 3.17
C ASP A 55 4.18 -21.28 2.35
N ALA A 56 5.26 -20.85 1.70
CA ALA A 56 6.17 -21.76 1.00
C ALA A 56 7.02 -22.61 1.97
N GLU A 57 7.32 -22.09 3.16
CA GLU A 57 8.04 -22.82 4.22
C GLU A 57 7.11 -23.80 4.96
N VAL A 58 5.95 -23.31 5.42
CA VAL A 58 4.95 -24.09 6.17
C VAL A 58 3.55 -23.74 5.66
N PRO A 59 3.01 -24.52 4.70
CA PRO A 59 1.72 -24.24 4.09
C PRO A 59 0.57 -24.27 5.10
N TRP A 60 -0.29 -23.24 5.06
CA TRP A 60 -1.50 -23.20 5.86
C TRP A 60 -2.64 -22.48 5.12
N ALA A 61 -3.83 -23.08 5.09
CA ALA A 61 -4.98 -22.56 4.35
C ALA A 61 -5.38 -21.12 4.74
N GLY A 62 -5.05 -20.66 5.96
CA GLY A 62 -5.30 -19.29 6.39
C GLY A 62 -4.41 -18.24 5.69
N ASN A 63 -3.24 -18.62 5.18
CA ASN A 63 -2.33 -17.69 4.48
C ASN A 63 -2.97 -17.13 3.20
N ALA A 64 -3.70 -17.96 2.45
CA ALA A 64 -4.47 -17.51 1.28
C ALA A 64 -5.53 -16.45 1.65
N GLN A 65 -6.18 -16.60 2.81
CA GLN A 65 -7.14 -15.62 3.30
C GLN A 65 -6.44 -14.32 3.71
N ILE A 66 -5.32 -14.40 4.42
CA ILE A 66 -4.52 -13.22 4.80
C ILE A 66 -4.12 -12.42 3.55
N ILE A 67 -3.53 -13.10 2.55
CA ILE A 67 -3.10 -12.48 1.29
C ILE A 67 -4.28 -11.83 0.58
N ARG A 68 -5.43 -12.49 0.50
CA ARG A 68 -6.65 -11.94 -0.11
C ARG A 68 -7.05 -10.62 0.55
N HIS A 69 -7.11 -10.56 1.88
CA HIS A 69 -7.55 -9.35 2.59
C HIS A 69 -6.52 -8.21 2.47
N LEU A 70 -5.22 -8.50 2.50
CA LEU A 70 -4.19 -7.48 2.27
C LEU A 70 -4.27 -6.91 0.84
N ARG A 71 -4.55 -7.74 -0.16
CA ARG A 71 -4.80 -7.28 -1.54
C ARG A 71 -6.03 -6.39 -1.63
N MET A 72 -7.11 -6.76 -0.94
CA MET A 72 -8.31 -5.92 -0.87
C MET A 72 -8.03 -4.57 -0.19
N ALA A 73 -7.19 -4.55 0.85
CA ALA A 73 -6.78 -3.29 1.49
C ALA A 73 -6.00 -2.38 0.52
N ILE A 74 -5.11 -2.95 -0.31
CA ILE A 74 -4.45 -2.19 -1.39
C ILE A 74 -5.49 -1.64 -2.37
N LEU A 75 -6.43 -2.46 -2.84
CA LEU A 75 -7.48 -2.03 -3.77
C LEU A 75 -8.31 -0.87 -3.19
N LEU A 76 -8.67 -0.93 -1.91
CA LEU A 76 -9.42 0.15 -1.25
C LEU A 76 -8.61 1.45 -1.16
N HIS A 77 -7.29 1.37 -0.94
CA HIS A 77 -6.43 2.54 -0.99
C HIS A 77 -6.38 3.19 -2.38
N GLU A 78 -6.28 2.38 -3.44
CA GLU A 78 -6.28 2.88 -4.82
C GLU A 78 -7.64 3.44 -5.22
N SER A 79 -8.73 2.77 -4.85
CA SER A 79 -10.10 3.24 -5.12
C SER A 79 -10.33 4.63 -4.51
N ARG A 80 -9.95 4.80 -3.24
CA ARG A 80 -10.00 6.10 -2.56
C ARG A 80 -9.13 7.17 -3.24
N ALA A 81 -7.97 6.80 -3.76
CA ALA A 81 -7.11 7.74 -4.48
C ALA A 81 -7.76 8.18 -5.79
N MET A 82 -8.35 7.24 -6.53
CA MET A 82 -9.05 7.49 -7.79
C MET A 82 -10.29 8.36 -7.60
N GLU A 83 -11.13 8.05 -6.61
CA GLU A 83 -12.31 8.87 -6.25
C GLU A 83 -11.90 10.33 -6.04
N ARG A 84 -10.81 10.58 -5.31
CA ARG A 84 -10.29 11.93 -5.07
C ARG A 84 -9.78 12.64 -6.31
N HIS A 85 -9.22 11.91 -7.27
CA HIS A 85 -8.80 12.51 -8.55
C HIS A 85 -10.00 12.85 -9.41
N ILE A 86 -11.04 12.01 -9.42
CA ILE A 86 -12.31 12.29 -10.11
C ILE A 86 -13.00 13.52 -9.50
N GLU A 87 -13.09 13.61 -8.17
CA GLU A 87 -13.67 14.77 -7.45
C GLU A 87 -12.96 16.10 -7.78
N LYS A 88 -11.66 16.04 -8.08
CA LYS A 88 -10.86 17.20 -8.47
C LYS A 88 -10.89 17.51 -9.96
N HIS A 89 -11.55 16.69 -10.76
CA HIS A 89 -11.52 16.73 -12.23
C HIS A 89 -10.11 16.52 -12.82
N ASP A 90 -9.22 15.84 -12.08
CA ASP A 90 -7.85 15.51 -12.51
C ASP A 90 -7.79 14.21 -13.34
N PHE A 91 -8.93 13.54 -13.53
CA PHE A 91 -9.00 12.22 -14.16
C PHE A 91 -10.27 12.06 -15.01
N ALA A 92 -10.08 11.94 -16.32
CA ALA A 92 -11.15 11.66 -17.29
C ALA A 92 -11.34 10.14 -17.40
N VAL A 93 -12.39 9.60 -16.75
CA VAL A 93 -12.67 8.16 -16.70
C VAL A 93 -12.96 7.60 -18.09
N GLU A 94 -13.55 8.41 -18.96
CA GLU A 94 -13.83 8.09 -20.36
C GLU A 94 -12.57 7.87 -21.21
N ALA A 95 -11.40 8.34 -20.75
CA ALA A 95 -10.12 8.15 -21.42
C ALA A 95 -9.40 6.87 -20.96
N VAL A 96 -9.95 6.11 -20.02
CA VAL A 96 -9.34 4.85 -19.55
C VAL A 96 -9.54 3.77 -20.62
N GLU A 97 -8.44 3.21 -21.09
CA GLU A 97 -8.50 2.14 -22.08
C GLU A 97 -9.17 0.87 -21.52
N LEU A 98 -10.05 0.30 -22.33
CA LEU A 98 -10.62 -1.03 -22.10
C LEU A 98 -9.81 -2.09 -22.83
N GLY A 99 -9.69 -3.26 -22.22
CA GLY A 99 -9.17 -4.48 -22.80
C GLY A 99 -10.17 -5.09 -23.77
N GLU A 100 -9.74 -6.13 -24.48
CA GLU A 100 -10.59 -6.88 -25.41
C GLU A 100 -11.77 -7.57 -24.69
N ASP A 101 -11.65 -7.80 -23.39
CA ASP A 101 -12.67 -8.36 -22.50
C ASP A 101 -13.61 -7.32 -21.89
N GLY A 102 -13.46 -6.04 -22.26
CA GLY A 102 -14.28 -4.94 -21.73
C GLY A 102 -13.91 -4.51 -20.31
N HIS A 103 -12.82 -5.02 -19.74
CA HIS A 103 -12.30 -4.59 -18.45
C HIS A 103 -11.21 -3.52 -18.62
N PHE A 104 -10.99 -2.68 -17.60
CA PHE A 104 -9.94 -1.66 -17.66
C PHE A 104 -8.56 -2.27 -17.88
N LYS A 105 -7.77 -1.72 -18.80
CA LYS A 105 -6.37 -2.09 -18.97
C LYS A 105 -5.55 -1.55 -17.80
N LEU A 106 -5.13 -2.43 -16.92
CA LEU A 106 -4.18 -2.13 -15.85
C LEU A 106 -2.73 -2.23 -16.38
N GLN A 107 -2.38 -1.47 -17.41
CA GLN A 107 -0.99 -1.35 -17.89
C GLN A 107 -0.54 0.12 -17.78
N ASN A 108 0.62 0.36 -17.16
CA ASN A 108 1.28 1.67 -17.03
C ASN A 108 0.47 2.80 -16.36
N MET A 109 -0.05 2.59 -15.15
CA MET A 109 -0.46 3.71 -14.27
C MET A 109 0.77 4.43 -13.65
N ARG A 110 1.66 4.98 -14.49
CA ARG A 110 2.55 6.06 -14.05
C ARG A 110 1.79 7.37 -14.26
N ALA A 111 1.56 8.11 -13.19
CA ALA A 111 1.08 9.48 -13.28
C ALA A 111 2.00 10.26 -14.22
N ALA A 112 1.41 11.01 -15.16
CA ALA A 112 2.15 11.98 -15.96
C ALA A 112 2.91 12.91 -15.00
N ALA A 113 4.18 13.15 -15.33
CA ALA A 113 5.17 13.85 -14.52
C ALA A 113 4.74 15.25 -14.08
#